data_AF-A0A8X6HND0-F1
#
_entry.id   AF-A0A8X6HND0-F1
#
_cell.length_a   1.000
_cell.length_b   1.000
_cell.length_c   1.000
_cell.angle_alpha   90.00
_cell.angle_beta   90.00
_cell.angle_gamma   90.00
#
_symmetry.space_group_name_H-M   'P 1'
#
loop_
_entity.id
_entity.type
_entity.pdbx_description
1 polymer ?
#
loop_
_entity_poly.entity_id
_entity_poly.type
_entity_poly.pdbx_seq_one_letter_code
_entity_poly.pdbx_strand_id
1 'polypeptide(L)'
;MIGFRNPVFLSLLIAVALTVSSADDDYDYSEEDKKPSCDPAICRLPDCRCFGSQPDILLDQRPQFVMVTFDDAMTVANVETYKQIVRKGRFQKDVKVTFFVCHEYNDYSITQSFYSEGHEIAVHTISHESNTDLWRYGTAERWKRETVGMRTMLSTYAGIPKEELGGHRAPFLQTAGDVTFEVLKKEGFFYDSSMPSRNYMDLPIWPYTLDYGYAQDCQIEPCPNGRFEGLWEVPMIQYHRSSKEGDFYCSMLDACTPQPKTASDTKDYLMKNFLRHYRSNKAPFPVFLHEAWLREKERLDGFMQFLDEVLQKPDVFAATVRDVVEYVRNPVAYHSFRPRGRSEPRPCKKIETCSYKEPLRIMRSCSSCPEFYPWVGTPLGKVPPRDFPN
;
A
#
# COMPACT_ATOMS: atom_id res chain seq x y z
N MET A 1 -48.29 67.87 -28.18
CA MET A 1 -47.53 67.94 -26.91
C MET A 1 -47.30 66.51 -26.46
N ILE A 2 -46.09 65.99 -26.63
CA ILE A 2 -45.12 65.66 -25.55
C ILE A 2 -45.68 64.51 -24.67
N GLY A 3 -45.08 63.34 -24.52
CA GLY A 3 -43.73 62.85 -24.81
C GLY A 3 -43.34 61.83 -23.74
N PHE A 4 -42.84 60.66 -24.16
CA PHE A 4 -41.77 59.85 -23.54
C PHE A 4 -41.66 59.70 -22.00
N ARG A 5 -41.68 58.45 -21.50
CA ARG A 5 -40.52 57.70 -20.94
C ARG A 5 -40.92 56.50 -20.06
N ASN A 6 -40.37 55.32 -20.39
CA ASN A 6 -40.01 54.26 -19.43
C ASN A 6 -39.06 54.84 -18.37
N PRO A 7 -38.96 54.33 -17.12
CA PRO A 7 -38.07 53.17 -16.92
C PRO A 7 -38.19 52.33 -15.62
N VAL A 8 -37.35 51.27 -15.58
CA VAL A 8 -36.70 50.56 -14.46
C VAL A 8 -37.55 49.64 -13.55
N PHE A 9 -37.43 48.33 -13.83
CA PHE A 9 -37.49 47.27 -12.82
C PHE A 9 -36.21 47.35 -11.95
N LEU A 10 -36.37 47.63 -10.67
CA LEU A 10 -35.28 47.56 -9.69
C LEU A 10 -35.33 46.17 -9.03
N SER A 11 -34.50 45.25 -9.51
CA SER A 11 -34.27 43.96 -8.85
C SER A 11 -33.41 44.19 -7.61
N LEU A 12 -34.01 44.05 -6.42
CA LEU A 12 -33.30 44.07 -5.16
C LEU A 12 -32.47 42.77 -5.04
N LEU A 13 -31.17 42.83 -5.34
CA LEU A 13 -30.21 41.77 -5.02
C LEU A 13 -29.89 41.86 -3.53
N ILE A 14 -30.59 41.05 -2.73
CA ILE A 14 -30.19 40.77 -1.35
C ILE A 14 -28.97 39.84 -1.44
N ALA A 15 -27.78 40.41 -1.24
CA ALA A 15 -26.58 39.63 -1.01
C ALA A 15 -26.69 38.97 0.38
N VAL A 16 -27.11 37.70 0.40
CA VAL A 16 -26.95 36.85 1.58
C VAL A 16 -25.46 36.49 1.64
N ALA A 17 -24.73 37.17 2.52
CA ALA A 17 -23.41 36.72 2.94
C ALA A 17 -23.59 35.39 3.69
N LEU A 18 -23.42 34.28 2.98
CA LEU A 18 -23.24 32.97 3.62
C LEU A 18 -21.88 32.98 4.29
N THR A 19 -21.88 33.23 5.60
CA THR A 19 -20.76 32.88 6.46
C THR A 19 -20.60 31.36 6.40
N VAL A 20 -19.58 30.90 5.67
CA VAL A 20 -19.15 29.51 5.73
C VAL A 20 -18.50 29.32 7.11
N SER A 21 -19.28 28.81 8.05
CA SER A 21 -18.76 28.21 9.27
C SER A 21 -17.98 26.97 8.85
N SER A 22 -16.69 26.91 9.18
CA SER A 22 -15.91 25.67 9.13
C SER A 22 -16.55 24.69 10.11
N ALA A 23 -17.36 23.77 9.61
CA ALA A 23 -17.80 22.63 10.38
C ALA A 23 -16.61 21.67 10.47
N ASP A 24 -16.13 21.45 11.68
CA ASP A 24 -15.35 20.27 12.03
C ASP A 24 -16.26 19.06 11.79
N ASP A 25 -16.19 18.48 10.59
CA ASP A 25 -16.94 17.27 10.24
C ASP A 25 -16.31 16.06 10.95
N ASP A 26 -16.73 15.83 12.20
CA ASP A 26 -16.40 14.65 12.98
C ASP A 26 -17.24 13.47 12.45
N TYR A 27 -16.62 12.58 11.69
CA TYR A 27 -17.29 11.41 11.12
C TYR A 27 -17.37 10.28 12.16
N ASP A 28 -18.58 10.00 12.64
CA ASP A 28 -18.84 8.99 13.68
C ASP A 28 -18.87 7.56 13.09
N TYR A 29 -17.96 6.71 13.54
CA TYR A 29 -17.84 5.30 13.14
C TYR A 29 -18.59 4.41 14.15
N SER A 30 -19.68 3.75 13.74
CA SER A 30 -20.63 3.03 14.61
C SER A 30 -20.04 2.18 15.75
N GLU A 31 -20.71 2.21 16.90
CA GLU A 31 -20.35 1.70 18.25
C GLU A 31 -20.13 0.18 18.44
N GLU A 32 -20.20 -0.67 17.41
CA GLU A 32 -20.52 -2.10 17.61
C GLU A 32 -19.34 -3.08 17.83
N ASP A 33 -18.20 -2.60 18.32
CA ASP A 33 -17.18 -3.43 18.98
C ASP A 33 -16.54 -2.57 20.08
N LYS A 34 -16.02 -3.17 21.15
CA LYS A 34 -15.23 -2.43 22.17
C LYS A 34 -13.93 -1.92 21.55
N LYS A 35 -14.04 -0.90 20.69
CA LYS A 35 -12.92 -0.25 20.04
C LYS A 35 -12.04 0.36 21.12
N PRO A 36 -10.71 0.29 20.98
CA PRO A 36 -9.85 0.96 21.92
C PRO A 36 -10.13 2.47 21.89
N SER A 37 -10.51 3.03 23.05
CA SER A 37 -10.71 4.46 23.21
C SER A 37 -9.37 5.19 23.06
N CYS A 38 -9.27 6.04 22.05
CA CYS A 38 -8.09 6.86 21.80
C CYS A 38 -8.26 8.25 22.40
N ASP A 39 -7.24 8.73 23.13
CA ASP A 39 -7.21 10.12 23.61
C ASP A 39 -6.47 11.00 22.59
N PRO A 40 -7.19 11.84 21.81
CA PRO A 40 -6.56 12.70 20.81
C PRO A 40 -5.70 13.81 21.44
N ALA A 41 -5.82 14.08 22.75
CA ALA A 41 -4.95 15.03 23.44
C ALA A 41 -3.53 14.48 23.61
N ILE A 42 -3.41 13.16 23.83
CA ILE A 42 -2.15 12.45 24.03
C ILE A 42 -1.61 11.91 22.70
N CYS A 43 -2.48 11.34 21.86
CA CYS A 43 -2.11 10.77 20.58
C CYS A 43 -1.93 11.86 19.51
N ARG A 44 -0.69 12.32 19.33
CA ARG A 44 -0.35 13.42 18.42
C ARG A 44 0.66 13.00 17.35
N LEU A 45 0.48 13.56 16.17
CA LEU A 45 1.46 13.48 15.08
C LEU A 45 2.80 14.10 15.53
N PRO A 46 3.94 13.63 15.00
CA PRO A 46 4.09 12.64 13.92
C PRO A 46 4.12 11.18 14.38
N ASP A 47 4.00 10.90 15.68
CA ASP A 47 4.32 9.57 16.23
C ASP A 47 3.08 8.75 16.58
N CYS A 48 1.93 9.39 16.83
CA CYS A 48 0.68 8.72 17.13
C CYS A 48 -0.48 9.31 16.31
N ARG A 49 -1.37 8.44 15.84
CA ARG A 49 -2.62 8.85 15.19
C ARG A 49 -3.75 7.90 15.54
N CYS A 50 -4.84 8.43 16.06
CA CYS A 50 -6.03 7.64 16.38
C CYS A 50 -6.70 7.07 15.12
N PHE A 51 -7.30 5.90 15.26
CA PHE A 51 -8.26 5.38 14.30
C PHE A 51 -9.37 6.40 14.00
N GLY A 52 -9.82 6.45 12.74
CA GLY A 52 -10.88 7.36 12.28
C GLY A 52 -10.49 8.83 12.12
N SER A 53 -9.33 9.26 12.66
CA SER A 53 -8.87 10.64 12.53
C SER A 53 -8.69 11.06 11.08
N GLN A 54 -9.05 12.31 10.77
CA GLN A 54 -8.85 12.95 9.47
C GLN A 54 -7.53 13.75 9.43
N PRO A 55 -6.85 13.85 8.28
CA PRO A 55 -5.67 14.72 8.16
C PRO A 55 -6.06 16.17 8.48
N ASP A 56 -5.22 16.87 9.26
CA ASP A 56 -5.42 18.27 9.64
C ASP A 56 -5.13 19.21 8.45
N ILE A 57 -5.95 19.08 7.42
CA ILE A 57 -5.94 19.87 6.20
C ILE A 57 -7.32 19.84 5.56
N LEU A 58 -7.71 20.99 5.00
CA LEU A 58 -8.96 21.14 4.26
C LEU A 58 -9.06 20.11 3.12
N LEU A 59 -10.26 19.58 2.91
CA LEU A 59 -10.52 18.48 1.98
C LEU A 59 -10.16 18.83 0.52
N ASP A 60 -10.33 20.09 0.11
CA ASP A 60 -9.98 20.60 -1.22
C ASP A 60 -8.47 20.77 -1.42
N GLN A 61 -7.72 20.98 -0.34
CA GLN A 61 -6.26 21.04 -0.33
C GLN A 61 -5.61 19.66 -0.12
N ARG A 62 -6.39 18.66 0.28
CA ARG A 62 -5.91 17.30 0.54
C ARG A 62 -5.58 16.57 -0.77
N PRO A 63 -4.37 15.99 -0.91
CA PRO A 63 -4.08 15.10 -2.03
C PRO A 63 -4.91 13.82 -1.93
N GLN A 64 -5.31 13.27 -3.08
CA GLN A 64 -5.75 11.89 -3.17
C GLN A 64 -4.56 11.02 -3.56
N PHE A 65 -4.25 10.04 -2.72
CA PHE A 65 -3.22 9.05 -3.03
C PHE A 65 -3.81 7.82 -3.73
N VAL A 66 -3.11 7.32 -4.74
CA VAL A 66 -3.32 6.02 -5.36
C VAL A 66 -2.10 5.17 -5.01
N MET A 67 -2.29 4.17 -4.14
CA MET A 67 -1.20 3.32 -3.67
C MET A 67 -1.15 2.05 -4.53
N VAL A 68 -0.37 2.08 -5.61
CA VAL A 68 -0.14 0.90 -6.43
C VAL A 68 0.89 0.00 -5.74
N THR A 69 0.55 -1.27 -5.51
CA THR A 69 1.47 -2.23 -4.91
C THR A 69 1.51 -3.54 -5.68
N PHE A 70 2.69 -4.13 -5.77
CA PHE A 70 2.86 -5.49 -6.29
C PHE A 70 3.41 -6.40 -5.21
N ASP A 71 2.75 -7.52 -5.01
CA ASP A 71 3.21 -8.57 -4.11
C ASP A 71 4.02 -9.63 -4.90
N ASP A 72 4.80 -10.42 -4.17
CA ASP A 72 5.69 -11.49 -4.63
C ASP A 72 7.05 -11.07 -5.25
N ALA A 73 7.77 -12.07 -5.76
CA ALA A 73 9.11 -11.96 -6.30
C ALA A 73 9.17 -11.07 -7.55
N MET A 74 10.19 -10.21 -7.62
CA MET A 74 10.51 -9.45 -8.83
C MET A 74 11.40 -10.29 -9.73
N THR A 75 10.96 -10.55 -10.96
CA THR A 75 11.60 -11.49 -11.87
C THR A 75 11.69 -10.92 -13.28
N VAL A 76 12.45 -11.58 -14.15
CA VAL A 76 12.49 -11.22 -15.58
C VAL A 76 11.13 -11.40 -16.28
N ALA A 77 10.18 -12.15 -15.69
CA ALA A 77 8.86 -12.37 -16.27
C ALA A 77 7.90 -11.20 -16.03
N ASN A 78 8.02 -10.48 -14.91
CA ASN A 78 7.11 -9.40 -14.51
C ASN A 78 7.71 -8.00 -14.68
N VAL A 79 9.04 -7.89 -14.79
CA VAL A 79 9.75 -6.61 -14.85
C VAL A 79 9.31 -5.70 -16.00
N GLU A 80 8.92 -6.27 -17.14
CA GLU A 80 8.51 -5.46 -18.29
C GLU A 80 7.17 -4.76 -18.05
N THR A 81 6.21 -5.43 -17.39
CA THR A 81 4.96 -4.83 -16.96
C THR A 81 5.22 -3.66 -16.00
N TYR A 82 6.10 -3.86 -15.02
CA TYR A 82 6.46 -2.79 -14.08
C TYR A 82 7.07 -1.58 -14.79
N LYS A 83 8.02 -1.82 -15.71
CA LYS A 83 8.66 -0.75 -16.50
C LYS A 83 7.66 0.04 -17.34
N GLN A 84 6.66 -0.62 -17.92
CA GLN A 84 5.60 0.06 -18.68
C GLN A 84 4.79 1.02 -17.81
N ILE A 85 4.47 0.61 -16.58
CA ILE A 85 3.68 1.40 -15.62
C ILE A 85 4.48 2.59 -15.09
N VAL A 86 5.75 2.40 -14.76
CA VAL A 86 6.57 3.45 -14.12
C VAL A 86 7.39 4.29 -15.11
N ARG A 87 7.22 4.05 -16.42
CA ARG A 87 7.99 4.72 -17.47
C ARG A 87 7.90 6.23 -17.34
N LYS A 88 9.05 6.89 -17.13
CA LYS A 88 9.13 8.35 -17.02
C LYS A 88 8.49 9.04 -18.23
N GLY A 89 7.63 10.03 -17.97
CA GLY A 89 6.92 10.78 -19.01
C GLY A 89 5.77 10.02 -19.69
N ARG A 90 5.43 8.80 -19.24
CA ARG A 90 4.21 8.10 -19.68
C ARG A 90 2.95 8.82 -19.23
N PHE A 91 2.96 9.36 -18.01
CA PHE A 91 1.86 10.07 -17.39
C PHE A 91 2.27 11.51 -17.07
N GLN A 92 1.30 12.39 -16.77
CA GLN A 92 1.55 13.78 -16.40
C GLN A 92 2.39 13.92 -15.11
N LYS A 93 2.31 12.92 -14.23
CA LYS A 93 3.08 12.82 -12.98
C LYS A 93 3.79 11.48 -12.93
N ASP A 94 4.95 11.44 -12.28
CA ASP A 94 5.67 10.19 -12.05
C ASP A 94 4.83 9.25 -11.16
N VAL A 95 4.87 7.95 -11.47
CA VAL A 95 4.17 6.91 -10.72
C VAL A 95 5.17 6.24 -9.77
N LYS A 96 4.93 6.36 -8.47
CA LYS A 96 5.66 5.60 -7.44
C LYS A 96 4.82 4.43 -6.96
N VAL A 97 5.49 3.32 -6.69
CA VAL A 97 4.90 1.99 -6.47
C VAL A 97 5.62 1.35 -5.30
N THR A 98 4.92 0.49 -4.57
CA THR A 98 5.48 -0.34 -3.49
C THR A 98 5.55 -1.80 -3.91
N PHE A 99 6.69 -2.44 -3.72
CA PHE A 99 6.85 -3.88 -3.98
C PHE A 99 6.99 -4.61 -2.64
N PHE A 100 6.02 -5.48 -2.31
CA PHE A 100 6.14 -6.39 -1.17
C PHE A 100 6.80 -7.67 -1.66
N VAL A 101 8.11 -7.77 -1.45
CA VAL A 101 8.96 -8.78 -2.10
C VAL A 101 9.15 -10.00 -1.20
N CYS A 102 8.88 -11.19 -1.74
CA CYS A 102 9.25 -12.47 -1.15
C CYS A 102 10.57 -13.00 -1.74
N HIS A 103 11.24 -13.94 -1.06
CA HIS A 103 12.59 -14.34 -1.47
C HIS A 103 12.60 -15.23 -2.72
N GLU A 104 11.76 -16.28 -2.74
CA GLU A 104 11.92 -17.35 -3.70
C GLU A 104 11.79 -16.81 -5.15
N TYR A 105 12.77 -17.13 -6.00
CA TYR A 105 12.90 -16.65 -7.38
C TYR A 105 13.11 -15.14 -7.58
N ASN A 106 13.23 -14.34 -6.52
CA ASN A 106 13.48 -12.91 -6.64
C ASN A 106 14.86 -12.60 -7.26
N ASP A 107 14.88 -11.70 -8.24
CA ASP A 107 16.08 -11.09 -8.78
C ASP A 107 16.38 -9.80 -8.01
N TYR A 108 17.32 -9.87 -7.07
CA TYR A 108 17.71 -8.74 -6.23
C TYR A 108 18.33 -7.58 -7.01
N SER A 109 18.85 -7.82 -8.22
CA SER A 109 19.34 -6.72 -9.07
C SER A 109 18.19 -5.90 -9.65
N ILE A 110 17.06 -6.56 -9.99
CA ILE A 110 15.82 -5.88 -10.39
C ILE A 110 15.26 -5.12 -9.18
N THR A 111 15.18 -5.76 -8.01
CA THR A 111 14.74 -5.12 -6.76
C THR A 111 15.52 -3.85 -6.45
N GLN A 112 16.86 -3.89 -6.53
CA GLN A 112 17.70 -2.71 -6.32
C GLN A 112 17.43 -1.62 -7.37
N SER A 113 17.22 -1.99 -8.63
CA SER A 113 16.97 -1.01 -9.70
C SER A 113 15.72 -0.19 -9.41
N PHE A 114 14.60 -0.84 -9.07
CA PHE A 114 13.36 -0.14 -8.75
C PHE A 114 13.50 0.72 -7.49
N TYR A 115 14.16 0.20 -6.46
CA TYR A 115 14.47 1.00 -5.27
C TYR A 115 15.27 2.28 -5.62
N SER A 116 16.30 2.17 -6.45
CA SER A 116 17.13 3.32 -6.85
C SER A 116 16.36 4.38 -7.65
N GLU A 117 15.27 3.99 -8.29
CA GLU A 117 14.37 4.87 -9.03
C GLU A 117 13.33 5.57 -8.13
N GLY A 118 13.34 5.28 -6.83
CA GLY A 118 12.45 5.88 -5.83
C GLY A 118 11.17 5.09 -5.59
N HIS A 119 11.11 3.84 -6.05
CA HIS A 119 10.05 2.92 -5.64
C HIS A 119 10.35 2.37 -4.25
N GLU A 120 9.31 1.99 -3.53
CA GLU A 120 9.45 1.38 -2.23
C GLU A 120 9.61 -0.13 -2.35
N ILE A 121 10.54 -0.69 -1.58
CA ILE A 121 10.68 -2.12 -1.38
C ILE A 121 10.33 -2.44 0.06
N ALA A 122 9.36 -3.32 0.24
CA ALA A 122 8.82 -3.78 1.50
C ALA A 122 8.91 -5.32 1.59
N VAL A 123 8.69 -5.85 2.79
CA VAL A 123 8.92 -7.27 3.10
C VAL A 123 7.65 -8.10 2.92
N HIS A 124 7.78 -9.24 2.24
CA HIS A 124 6.73 -10.25 2.07
C HIS A 124 7.18 -11.67 2.42
N THR A 125 7.98 -11.80 3.49
CA THR A 125 8.57 -13.06 4.02
C THR A 125 9.56 -13.75 3.09
N ILE A 126 10.25 -14.79 3.58
CA ILE A 126 11.20 -15.56 2.77
C ILE A 126 10.41 -16.62 1.99
N SER A 127 9.68 -17.48 2.70
CA SER A 127 9.18 -18.72 2.11
C SER A 127 7.90 -18.55 1.30
N HIS A 128 7.05 -17.58 1.67
CA HIS A 128 5.70 -17.45 1.12
C HIS A 128 4.95 -18.81 1.06
N GLU A 129 5.16 -19.67 2.06
CA GLU A 129 4.51 -20.97 2.19
C GLU A 129 2.99 -20.89 2.03
N SER A 130 2.43 -21.73 1.15
CA SER A 130 1.01 -21.67 0.77
C SER A 130 0.02 -22.13 1.83
N ASN A 131 0.49 -22.88 2.84
CA ASN A 131 -0.36 -23.31 3.94
C ASN A 131 -0.60 -22.15 4.91
N THR A 132 -1.77 -21.54 4.81
CA THR A 132 -2.17 -20.38 5.63
C THR A 132 -2.17 -20.65 7.13
N ASP A 133 -2.35 -21.89 7.57
CA ASP A 133 -2.28 -22.24 8.99
C ASP A 133 -0.88 -22.06 9.58
N LEU A 134 0.18 -22.16 8.76
CA LEU A 134 1.55 -21.90 9.20
C LEU A 134 1.81 -20.41 9.48
N TRP A 135 1.04 -19.53 8.85
CA TRP A 135 1.03 -18.10 9.16
C TRP A 135 0.13 -17.81 10.35
N ARG A 136 -1.10 -18.33 10.33
CA ARG A 136 -2.12 -18.16 11.38
C ARG A 136 -1.62 -18.58 12.76
N TYR A 137 -0.97 -19.73 12.85
CA TYR A 137 -0.46 -20.31 14.09
C TYR A 137 1.07 -20.19 14.21
N GLY A 138 1.69 -19.35 13.38
CA GLY A 138 3.13 -19.14 13.38
C GLY A 138 3.61 -18.55 14.71
N THR A 139 4.67 -19.12 15.28
CA THR A 139 5.30 -18.58 16.51
C THR A 139 6.03 -17.27 16.22
N ALA A 140 6.31 -16.48 17.27
CA ALA A 140 7.11 -15.25 17.15
C ALA A 140 8.47 -15.52 16.51
N GLU A 141 9.09 -16.67 16.78
CA GLU A 141 10.36 -17.07 16.17
C GLU A 141 10.20 -17.36 14.67
N ARG A 142 9.10 -18.01 14.25
CA ARG A 142 8.83 -18.22 12.82
C ARG A 142 8.63 -16.89 12.11
N TRP A 143 7.75 -16.03 12.63
CA TRP A 143 7.53 -14.69 12.07
C TRP A 143 8.81 -13.87 12.01
N LYS A 144 9.65 -13.93 13.05
CA LYS A 144 10.95 -13.27 13.05
C LYS A 144 11.87 -13.81 11.96
N ARG A 145 12.01 -15.14 11.83
CA ARG A 145 12.88 -15.74 10.81
C ARG A 145 12.43 -15.41 9.39
N GLU A 146 11.12 -15.37 9.16
CA GLU A 146 10.53 -15.05 7.87
C GLU A 146 10.67 -13.56 7.53
N THR A 147 10.19 -12.69 8.42
CA THR A 147 10.09 -11.25 8.15
C THR A 147 11.43 -10.53 8.32
N VAL A 148 12.14 -10.75 9.43
CA VAL A 148 13.46 -10.12 9.65
C VAL A 148 14.52 -10.77 8.75
N GLY A 149 14.39 -12.07 8.49
CA GLY A 149 15.24 -12.76 7.53
C GLY A 149 15.12 -12.14 6.13
N MET A 150 13.90 -11.96 5.62
CA MET A 150 13.70 -11.33 4.31
C MET A 150 14.23 -9.89 4.26
N ARG A 151 14.02 -9.09 5.32
CA ARG A 151 14.62 -7.75 5.43
C ARG A 151 16.16 -7.79 5.37
N THR A 152 16.77 -8.76 6.03
CA THR A 152 18.23 -8.97 6.00
C THR A 152 18.71 -9.32 4.59
N MET A 153 17.95 -10.14 3.88
CA MET A 153 18.26 -10.59 2.53
C MET A 153 18.14 -9.46 1.51
N LEU A 154 17.07 -8.67 1.56
CA LEU A 154 16.92 -7.46 0.75
C LEU A 154 18.08 -6.48 0.99
N SER A 155 18.44 -6.27 2.26
CA SER A 155 19.55 -5.37 2.58
C SER A 155 20.90 -5.88 2.09
N THR A 156 21.13 -7.19 2.16
CA THR A 156 22.39 -7.82 1.75
C THR A 156 22.51 -7.98 0.23
N TYR A 157 21.52 -8.60 -0.40
CA TYR A 157 21.59 -9.04 -1.80
C TYR A 157 21.12 -7.95 -2.79
N ALA A 158 20.23 -7.04 -2.38
CA ALA A 158 19.88 -5.85 -3.14
C ALA A 158 20.59 -4.57 -2.64
N GLY A 159 21.36 -4.63 -1.55
CA GLY A 159 22.13 -3.48 -1.04
C GLY A 159 21.27 -2.34 -0.48
N ILE A 160 19.99 -2.59 -0.21
CA ILE A 160 19.06 -1.56 0.27
C ILE A 160 19.35 -1.27 1.76
N PRO A 161 19.44 -0.01 2.19
CA PRO A 161 19.60 0.32 3.60
C PRO A 161 18.48 -0.30 4.44
N LYS A 162 18.80 -0.89 5.59
CA LYS A 162 17.83 -1.63 6.40
C LYS A 162 16.68 -0.74 6.89
N GLU A 163 16.97 0.52 7.17
CA GLU A 163 16.05 1.58 7.56
C GLU A 163 15.05 1.97 6.45
N GLU A 164 15.36 1.66 5.19
CA GLU A 164 14.43 1.86 4.07
C GLU A 164 13.42 0.72 3.95
N LEU A 165 13.72 -0.45 4.52
CA LEU A 165 12.90 -1.67 4.50
C LEU A 165 11.94 -1.73 5.70
N GLY A 166 11.11 -0.70 5.83
CA GLY A 166 10.20 -0.50 6.96
C GLY A 166 8.80 -1.10 6.78
N GLY A 167 8.40 -1.45 5.56
CA GLY A 167 7.07 -1.98 5.26
C GLY A 167 6.98 -3.49 5.38
N HIS A 168 5.82 -3.98 5.81
CA HIS A 168 5.49 -5.40 5.87
C HIS A 168 4.10 -5.68 5.28
N ARG A 169 3.96 -6.82 4.61
CA ARG A 169 2.68 -7.46 4.28
C ARG A 169 2.81 -8.95 4.48
N ALA A 170 1.85 -9.56 5.16
CA ALA A 170 1.80 -10.99 5.39
C ALA A 170 1.36 -11.76 4.13
N PRO A 171 1.95 -12.94 3.83
CA PRO A 171 1.47 -13.85 2.80
C PRO A 171 -0.01 -14.18 2.98
N PHE A 172 -0.76 -14.15 1.88
CA PHE A 172 -2.22 -14.38 1.87
C PHE A 172 -3.02 -13.46 2.80
N LEU A 173 -2.42 -12.34 3.24
CA LEU A 173 -2.98 -11.42 4.23
C LEU A 173 -3.28 -12.09 5.58
N GLN A 174 -2.68 -13.25 5.86
CA GLN A 174 -2.89 -14.01 7.09
C GLN A 174 -1.80 -13.67 8.11
N THR A 175 -2.16 -12.96 9.17
CA THR A 175 -1.28 -12.72 10.32
C THR A 175 -1.54 -13.76 11.43
N ALA A 176 -0.74 -13.72 12.50
CA ALA A 176 -0.96 -14.47 13.75
C ALA A 176 -1.43 -13.55 14.88
N GLY A 177 -2.19 -12.51 14.57
CA GLY A 177 -2.64 -11.51 15.55
C GLY A 177 -1.44 -10.88 16.25
N ASP A 178 -1.52 -10.76 17.59
CA ASP A 178 -0.48 -10.12 18.40
C ASP A 178 0.93 -10.64 18.12
N VAL A 179 1.09 -11.94 17.85
CA VAL A 179 2.40 -12.55 17.59
C VAL A 179 3.12 -11.88 16.42
N THR A 180 2.41 -11.59 15.32
CA THR A 180 2.99 -10.90 14.16
C THR A 180 3.37 -9.48 14.53
N PHE A 181 2.45 -8.73 15.13
CA PHE A 181 2.64 -7.30 15.40
C PHE A 181 3.67 -7.03 16.51
N GLU A 182 3.81 -7.93 17.49
CA GLU A 182 4.89 -7.90 18.49
C GLU A 182 6.27 -8.01 17.82
N VAL A 183 6.41 -8.92 16.85
CA VAL A 183 7.66 -9.07 16.08
C VAL A 183 7.94 -7.81 15.26
N LEU A 184 6.94 -7.29 14.54
CA LEU A 184 7.10 -6.08 13.72
C LEU A 184 7.55 -4.89 14.57
N LYS A 185 6.86 -4.64 15.69
CA LYS A 185 7.17 -3.56 16.63
C LYS A 185 8.57 -3.73 17.23
N LYS A 186 8.88 -4.91 17.77
CA LYS A 186 10.18 -5.20 18.41
C LYS A 186 11.35 -5.03 17.44
N GLU A 187 11.12 -5.35 16.17
CA GLU A 187 12.15 -5.32 15.13
C GLU A 187 12.17 -4.00 14.35
N GLY A 188 11.38 -3.00 14.78
CA GLY A 188 11.39 -1.65 14.22
C GLY A 188 10.88 -1.57 12.79
N PHE A 189 9.85 -2.35 12.43
CA PHE A 189 9.08 -2.08 11.22
C PHE A 189 8.27 -0.79 11.40
N PHE A 190 8.09 -0.07 10.30
CA PHE A 190 7.44 1.23 10.28
C PHE A 190 5.93 1.10 10.12
N TYR A 191 5.49 0.20 9.24
CA TYR A 191 4.08 -0.07 9.02
C TYR A 191 3.81 -1.53 8.62
N ASP A 192 2.60 -1.98 8.90
CA ASP A 192 1.98 -3.17 8.31
C ASP A 192 0.89 -2.77 7.31
N SER A 193 0.69 -3.56 6.26
CA SER A 193 -0.44 -3.45 5.34
C SER A 193 -0.98 -4.82 5.00
N SER A 194 -1.38 -5.57 6.02
CA SER A 194 -1.93 -6.93 5.87
C SER A 194 -3.40 -7.01 6.22
N MET A 195 -4.00 -5.97 6.81
CA MET A 195 -5.31 -6.06 7.44
C MET A 195 -6.41 -5.47 6.55
N PRO A 196 -7.31 -6.30 5.98
CA PRO A 196 -8.43 -5.80 5.21
C PRO A 196 -9.51 -5.18 6.08
N SER A 197 -10.21 -4.21 5.50
CA SER A 197 -11.39 -3.62 6.11
C SER A 197 -12.54 -3.56 5.11
N ARG A 198 -13.69 -4.09 5.56
CA ARG A 198 -14.95 -4.06 4.83
C ARG A 198 -15.93 -3.07 5.45
N ASN A 199 -16.03 -3.05 6.77
CA ASN A 199 -16.98 -2.17 7.47
C ASN A 199 -16.63 -0.69 7.30
N TYR A 200 -15.38 -0.38 6.97
CA TYR A 200 -14.89 0.97 6.74
C TYR A 200 -14.52 1.22 5.28
N MET A 201 -15.35 0.76 4.34
CA MET A 201 -15.26 1.19 2.93
C MET A 201 -15.90 2.56 2.69
N ASP A 202 -16.93 2.89 3.48
CA ASP A 202 -17.77 4.07 3.35
C ASP A 202 -18.14 4.59 4.77
N LEU A 203 -17.40 5.54 5.36
CA LEU A 203 -16.24 6.27 4.83
C LEU A 203 -14.94 5.47 4.96
N PRO A 204 -14.03 5.54 3.96
CA PRO A 204 -12.75 4.87 4.02
C PRO A 204 -11.84 5.45 5.11
N ILE A 205 -11.14 4.59 5.85
CA ILE A 205 -10.25 5.01 6.94
C ILE A 205 -8.85 5.37 6.44
N TRP A 206 -8.25 6.39 7.07
CA TRP A 206 -6.84 6.73 6.88
C TRP A 206 -5.93 5.78 7.69
N PRO A 207 -4.64 5.64 7.30
CA PRO A 207 -3.65 5.00 8.16
C PRO A 207 -3.66 5.59 9.57
N TYR A 208 -3.44 4.73 10.56
CA TYR A 208 -3.44 5.08 11.97
C TYR A 208 -2.36 4.28 12.70
N THR A 209 -2.02 4.66 13.92
CA THR A 209 -1.04 3.92 14.71
C THR A 209 -1.72 2.98 15.69
N LEU A 210 -1.04 1.90 16.02
CA LEU A 210 -1.53 0.86 16.92
C LEU A 210 -1.24 1.17 18.40
N ASP A 211 -0.92 2.42 18.76
CA ASP A 211 -0.68 2.88 20.14
C ASP A 211 -1.85 2.59 21.06
N TYR A 212 -3.07 2.78 20.56
CA TYR A 212 -4.29 2.48 21.32
C TYR A 212 -4.81 1.06 21.05
N GLY A 213 -4.30 0.40 20.01
CA GLY A 213 -4.68 -0.95 19.59
C GLY A 213 -5.36 -0.95 18.22
N TYR A 214 -5.66 -2.14 17.73
CA TYR A 214 -6.37 -2.33 16.47
C TYR A 214 -7.86 -2.00 16.63
N ALA A 215 -8.40 -1.19 15.73
CA ALA A 215 -9.74 -0.61 15.87
C ALA A 215 -10.64 -0.80 14.66
N GLN A 216 -10.09 -1.30 13.54
CA GLN A 216 -10.88 -1.66 12.37
C GLN A 216 -11.44 -3.09 12.51
N ASP A 217 -12.34 -3.47 11.60
CA ASP A 217 -12.97 -4.78 11.58
C ASP A 217 -11.97 -5.91 11.28
N CYS A 218 -12.18 -7.08 11.88
CA CYS A 218 -11.33 -8.23 11.63
C CYS A 218 -11.88 -9.09 10.49
N GLN A 219 -11.36 -8.90 9.28
CA GLN A 219 -11.76 -9.68 8.11
C GLN A 219 -11.04 -11.04 8.00
N ILE A 220 -9.83 -11.16 8.58
CA ILE A 220 -9.02 -12.39 8.56
C ILE A 220 -8.46 -12.61 9.97
N GLU A 221 -9.08 -13.54 10.70
CA GLU A 221 -8.65 -13.88 12.06
C GLU A 221 -7.35 -14.73 12.06
N PRO A 222 -6.50 -14.61 13.10
CA PRO A 222 -6.63 -13.71 14.24
C PRO A 222 -6.13 -12.28 13.97
N CYS A 223 -6.88 -11.26 14.40
CA CYS A 223 -6.40 -9.88 14.44
C CYS A 223 -5.64 -9.55 15.74
N PRO A 224 -4.76 -8.53 15.73
CA PRO A 224 -4.10 -8.06 16.95
C PRO A 224 -5.11 -7.49 17.95
N ASN A 225 -4.95 -7.82 19.23
CA ASN A 225 -5.70 -7.27 20.37
C ASN A 225 -4.82 -6.39 21.27
N GLY A 226 -3.49 -6.47 21.12
CA GLY A 226 -2.50 -5.70 21.86
C GLY A 226 -2.33 -4.26 21.36
N ARG A 227 -1.39 -3.56 21.99
CA ARG A 227 -0.96 -2.21 21.64
C ARG A 227 0.47 -2.23 21.13
N PHE A 228 0.70 -1.57 20.01
CA PHE A 228 1.99 -1.57 19.30
C PHE A 228 2.38 -0.12 18.98
N GLU A 229 2.75 0.63 20.02
CA GLU A 229 3.03 2.07 19.95
C GLU A 229 3.92 2.44 18.76
N GLY A 230 3.56 3.45 17.98
CA GLY A 230 4.32 3.92 16.82
C GLY A 230 4.40 2.97 15.61
N LEU A 231 3.80 1.77 15.66
CA LEU A 231 3.62 0.94 14.47
C LEU A 231 2.37 1.41 13.73
N TRP A 232 2.52 1.71 12.44
CA TRP A 232 1.42 2.15 11.60
C TRP A 232 0.68 0.97 10.99
N GLU A 233 -0.65 1.00 11.03
CA GLU A 233 -1.50 0.16 10.21
C GLU A 233 -1.88 0.95 8.95
N VAL A 234 -1.68 0.35 7.77
CA VAL A 234 -2.15 0.85 6.47
C VAL A 234 -3.28 -0.05 6.00
N PRO A 235 -4.55 0.33 6.27
CA PRO A 235 -5.70 -0.53 6.04
C PRO A 235 -5.84 -0.91 4.57
N MET A 236 -6.15 -2.17 4.31
CA MET A 236 -6.49 -2.63 2.97
C MET A 236 -8.00 -2.48 2.74
N ILE A 237 -8.43 -1.26 2.44
CA ILE A 237 -9.83 -0.95 2.15
C ILE A 237 -10.31 -1.79 0.98
N GLN A 238 -11.35 -2.59 1.19
CA GLN A 238 -11.83 -3.51 0.17
C GLN A 238 -12.41 -2.78 -1.05
N TYR A 239 -12.24 -3.42 -2.20
CA TYR A 239 -12.96 -3.10 -3.42
C TYR A 239 -14.39 -3.59 -3.33
N HIS A 240 -15.26 -2.93 -4.09
CA HIS A 240 -16.62 -3.36 -4.34
C HIS A 240 -16.82 -3.60 -5.83
N ARG A 241 -17.36 -4.76 -6.18
CA ARG A 241 -17.77 -5.10 -7.53
C ARG A 241 -19.21 -5.62 -7.55
N SER A 242 -20.04 -4.99 -8.36
CA SER A 242 -21.42 -5.43 -8.58
C SER A 242 -21.51 -6.27 -9.85
N SER A 243 -22.24 -7.38 -9.79
CA SER A 243 -22.50 -8.26 -10.93
C SER A 243 -23.96 -8.74 -10.90
N LYS A 244 -24.40 -9.48 -11.93
CA LYS A 244 -25.73 -10.12 -11.94
C LYS A 244 -25.90 -11.16 -10.82
N GLU A 245 -24.81 -11.70 -10.31
CA GLU A 245 -24.77 -12.73 -9.25
C GLU A 245 -24.78 -12.12 -7.85
N GLY A 246 -24.55 -10.80 -7.73
CA GLY A 246 -24.53 -10.08 -6.46
C GLY A 246 -23.37 -9.09 -6.35
N ASP A 247 -23.16 -8.61 -5.13
CA ASP A 247 -22.06 -7.74 -4.76
C ASP A 247 -20.90 -8.54 -4.16
N PHE A 248 -19.70 -8.25 -4.65
CA PHE A 248 -18.44 -8.90 -4.26
C PHE A 248 -17.50 -7.88 -3.62
N TYR A 249 -16.80 -8.33 -2.58
CA TYR A 249 -15.87 -7.52 -1.80
C TYR A 249 -14.54 -8.26 -1.64
N CYS A 250 -13.45 -7.52 -1.71
CA CYS A 250 -12.13 -8.12 -1.93
C CYS A 250 -11.02 -7.12 -1.63
N SER A 251 -9.97 -7.58 -0.96
CA SER A 251 -8.85 -6.73 -0.49
C SER A 251 -7.78 -6.52 -1.56
N MET A 252 -7.65 -7.49 -2.47
CA MET A 252 -6.74 -7.46 -3.62
C MET A 252 -7.54 -7.33 -4.89
N LEU A 253 -7.09 -6.49 -5.82
CA LEU A 253 -7.76 -6.22 -7.09
C LEU A 253 -8.03 -7.50 -7.89
N ASP A 254 -7.09 -8.44 -7.84
CA ASP A 254 -7.12 -9.73 -8.52
C ASP A 254 -7.90 -10.83 -7.79
N ALA A 255 -8.37 -10.58 -6.57
CA ALA A 255 -9.25 -11.48 -5.83
C ALA A 255 -10.74 -11.22 -6.14
N CYS A 256 -11.07 -10.08 -6.76
CA CYS A 256 -12.44 -9.67 -7.01
C CYS A 256 -13.08 -10.40 -8.19
N THR A 257 -14.20 -11.07 -7.95
CA THR A 257 -14.97 -11.74 -9.02
C THR A 257 -16.27 -11.00 -9.34
N PRO A 258 -16.80 -11.08 -10.57
CA PRO A 258 -16.11 -11.59 -11.77
C PRO A 258 -14.89 -10.73 -12.12
N GLN A 259 -13.96 -11.23 -12.91
CA GLN A 259 -12.82 -10.42 -13.39
C GLN A 259 -13.22 -9.54 -14.58
N PRO A 260 -12.63 -8.35 -14.77
CA PRO A 260 -12.95 -7.52 -15.92
C PRO A 260 -12.53 -8.19 -17.22
N LYS A 261 -13.31 -8.01 -18.28
CA LYS A 261 -13.08 -8.67 -19.58
C LYS A 261 -12.65 -7.74 -20.70
N THR A 262 -12.78 -6.43 -20.53
CA THR A 262 -12.40 -5.41 -21.51
C THR A 262 -11.63 -4.29 -20.83
N ALA A 263 -10.88 -3.50 -21.61
CA ALA A 263 -10.19 -2.33 -21.09
C ALA A 263 -11.16 -1.31 -20.46
N SER A 264 -12.33 -1.09 -21.09
CA SER A 264 -13.36 -0.21 -20.52
C SER A 264 -13.88 -0.73 -19.18
N ASP A 265 -14.24 -2.01 -19.11
CA ASP A 265 -14.73 -2.63 -17.87
C ASP A 265 -13.67 -2.55 -16.76
N THR A 266 -12.39 -2.79 -17.09
CA THR A 266 -11.29 -2.63 -16.13
C THR A 266 -11.16 -1.20 -15.62
N LYS A 267 -11.19 -0.22 -16.54
CA LYS A 267 -11.10 1.20 -16.19
C LYS A 267 -12.28 1.62 -15.33
N ASP A 268 -13.50 1.26 -15.73
CA ASP A 268 -14.74 1.61 -15.02
C ASP A 268 -14.76 1.00 -13.61
N TYR A 269 -14.28 -0.25 -13.49
CA TYR A 269 -14.14 -0.93 -12.21
C TYR A 269 -13.18 -0.20 -11.25
N LEU A 270 -12.00 0.19 -11.75
CA LEU A 270 -11.02 0.98 -10.98
C LEU A 270 -11.57 2.38 -10.64
N MET A 271 -12.19 3.06 -11.61
CA MET A 271 -12.76 4.39 -11.42
C MET A 271 -13.90 4.40 -10.41
N LYS A 272 -14.78 3.39 -10.42
CA LYS A 272 -15.86 3.27 -9.43
C LYS A 272 -15.31 3.28 -8.00
N ASN A 273 -14.29 2.47 -7.74
CA ASN A 273 -13.69 2.37 -6.41
C ASN A 273 -12.82 3.59 -6.07
N PHE A 274 -12.06 4.13 -7.02
CA PHE A 274 -11.33 5.40 -6.83
C PHE A 274 -12.26 6.55 -6.45
N LEU A 275 -13.40 6.70 -7.13
CA LEU A 275 -14.33 7.80 -6.88
C LEU A 275 -14.97 7.74 -5.49
N ARG A 276 -15.11 6.55 -4.89
CA ARG A 276 -15.56 6.39 -3.50
C ARG A 276 -14.63 7.08 -2.52
N HIS A 277 -13.31 6.97 -2.73
CA HIS A 277 -12.29 7.65 -1.93
C HIS A 277 -12.23 9.15 -2.30
N TYR A 278 -12.12 9.44 -3.59
CA TYR A 278 -11.88 10.79 -4.11
C TYR A 278 -13.00 11.79 -3.82
N ARG A 279 -14.25 11.33 -3.80
CA ARG A 279 -15.44 12.17 -3.53
C ARG A 279 -15.84 12.22 -2.06
N SER A 280 -15.20 11.43 -1.20
CA SER A 280 -15.46 11.41 0.24
C SER A 280 -14.34 12.13 0.99
N ASN A 281 -13.64 11.46 1.89
CA ASN A 281 -12.59 12.04 2.73
C ASN A 281 -11.17 11.93 2.12
N LYS A 282 -11.06 11.49 0.86
CA LYS A 282 -9.80 11.24 0.13
C LYS A 282 -8.82 10.30 0.83
N ALA A 283 -9.29 9.39 1.69
CA ALA A 283 -8.43 8.34 2.22
C ALA A 283 -7.68 7.61 1.09
N PRO A 284 -6.43 7.18 1.31
CA PRO A 284 -5.60 6.58 0.26
C PRO A 284 -6.35 5.45 -0.46
N PHE A 285 -6.36 5.48 -1.78
CA PHE A 285 -7.02 4.44 -2.60
C PHE A 285 -6.02 3.29 -2.83
N PRO A 286 -6.26 2.10 -2.26
CA PRO A 286 -5.37 0.96 -2.45
C PRO A 286 -5.58 0.38 -3.84
N VAL A 287 -4.49 0.17 -4.58
CA VAL A 287 -4.46 -0.59 -5.83
C VAL A 287 -3.47 -1.73 -5.64
N PHE A 288 -3.89 -2.73 -4.86
CA PHE A 288 -3.07 -3.86 -4.41
C PHE A 288 -3.33 -5.07 -5.28
N LEU A 289 -2.28 -5.65 -5.87
CA LEU A 289 -2.42 -6.71 -6.85
C LEU A 289 -1.15 -7.57 -7.01
N HIS A 290 -1.32 -8.73 -7.63
CA HIS A 290 -0.21 -9.48 -8.23
C HIS A 290 -0.05 -9.08 -9.70
N GLU A 291 1.19 -9.01 -10.18
CA GLU A 291 1.47 -8.65 -11.59
C GLU A 291 0.78 -9.58 -12.59
N ALA A 292 0.61 -10.85 -12.23
CA ALA A 292 -0.04 -11.84 -13.08
C ALA A 292 -1.43 -11.41 -13.56
N TRP A 293 -2.13 -10.56 -12.79
CA TRP A 293 -3.42 -10.01 -13.19
C TRP A 293 -3.34 -9.08 -14.41
N LEU A 294 -2.24 -8.36 -14.56
CA LEU A 294 -1.97 -7.44 -15.68
C LEU A 294 -1.34 -8.13 -16.90
N ARG A 295 -1.08 -9.44 -16.85
CA ARG A 295 -0.63 -10.18 -18.05
C ARG A 295 -1.72 -10.31 -19.10
N GLU A 296 -2.97 -10.18 -18.69
CA GLU A 296 -4.09 -10.10 -19.61
C GLU A 296 -4.18 -8.67 -20.15
N LYS A 297 -4.22 -8.57 -21.47
CA LYS A 297 -4.03 -7.33 -22.21
C LYS A 297 -5.14 -6.30 -21.90
N GLU A 298 -6.39 -6.73 -21.85
CA GLU A 298 -7.51 -5.82 -21.60
C GLU A 298 -7.45 -5.25 -20.18
N ARG A 299 -7.01 -6.04 -19.20
CA ARG A 299 -6.75 -5.56 -17.84
C ARG A 299 -5.62 -4.54 -17.78
N LEU A 300 -4.50 -4.80 -18.45
CA LEU A 300 -3.40 -3.83 -18.52
C LEU A 300 -3.82 -2.53 -19.21
N ASP A 301 -4.48 -2.63 -20.36
CA ASP A 301 -4.90 -1.45 -21.11
C ASP A 301 -5.87 -0.58 -20.30
N GLY A 302 -6.86 -1.19 -19.64
CA GLY A 302 -7.78 -0.44 -18.79
C GLY A 302 -7.13 0.14 -17.53
N PHE A 303 -6.16 -0.57 -16.94
CA PHE A 303 -5.35 -0.06 -15.85
C PHE A 303 -4.55 1.18 -16.26
N MET A 304 -3.92 1.15 -17.44
CA MET A 304 -3.18 2.29 -17.98
C MET A 304 -4.11 3.47 -18.30
N GLN A 305 -5.31 3.22 -18.84
CA GLN A 305 -6.32 4.26 -19.07
C GLN A 305 -6.86 4.87 -17.76
N PHE A 306 -6.97 4.07 -16.69
CA PHE A 306 -7.31 4.55 -15.35
C PHE A 306 -6.25 5.52 -14.84
N LEU A 307 -4.97 5.12 -14.86
CA LEU A 307 -3.86 5.98 -14.43
C LEU A 307 -3.77 7.25 -15.29
N ASP A 308 -3.98 7.15 -16.60
CA ASP A 308 -4.03 8.30 -17.51
C ASP A 308 -5.09 9.33 -17.09
N GLU A 309 -6.27 8.88 -16.66
CA GLU A 309 -7.36 9.77 -16.28
C GLU A 309 -7.13 10.40 -14.91
N VAL A 310 -6.79 9.59 -13.89
CA VAL A 310 -6.70 10.11 -12.52
C VAL A 310 -5.48 11.00 -12.32
N LEU A 311 -4.35 10.70 -12.98
CA LEU A 311 -3.12 11.48 -12.83
C LEU A 311 -3.14 12.83 -13.57
N GLN A 312 -4.15 13.09 -14.40
CA GLN A 312 -4.40 14.43 -14.94
C GLN A 312 -4.93 15.41 -13.89
N LYS A 313 -5.51 14.91 -12.80
CA LYS A 313 -6.05 15.76 -11.73
C LYS A 313 -4.89 16.34 -10.91
N PRO A 314 -4.88 17.65 -10.62
CA PRO A 314 -3.74 18.31 -9.98
C PRO A 314 -3.46 17.82 -8.56
N ASP A 315 -4.48 17.29 -7.86
CA ASP A 315 -4.45 16.82 -6.49
C ASP A 315 -4.30 15.29 -6.34
N VAL A 316 -4.20 14.52 -7.44
CA VAL A 316 -4.02 13.06 -7.39
C VAL A 316 -2.55 12.67 -7.58
N PHE A 317 -2.05 11.73 -6.78
CA PHE A 317 -0.68 11.22 -6.86
C PHE A 317 -0.65 9.70 -6.74
N ALA A 318 0.10 9.04 -7.63
CA ALA A 318 0.50 7.66 -7.42
C ALA A 318 1.78 7.63 -6.58
N ALA A 319 1.63 7.28 -5.30
CA ALA A 319 2.67 7.38 -4.28
C ALA A 319 2.92 6.01 -3.63
N THR A 320 4.11 5.81 -3.05
CA THR A 320 4.37 4.57 -2.30
C THR A 320 3.58 4.55 -0.99
N VAL A 321 3.45 3.38 -0.36
CA VAL A 321 2.76 3.26 0.92
C VAL A 321 3.45 4.11 2.00
N ARG A 322 4.78 4.06 2.09
CA ARG A 322 5.52 4.92 3.01
C ARG A 322 5.47 6.41 2.67
N ASP A 323 5.37 6.81 1.40
CA ASP A 323 5.10 8.24 1.08
C ASP A 323 3.78 8.70 1.72
N VAL A 324 2.76 7.82 1.70
CA VAL A 324 1.46 8.08 2.32
C VAL A 324 1.55 8.08 3.85
N VAL A 325 2.24 7.13 4.46
CA VAL A 325 2.43 7.12 5.92
C VAL A 325 3.19 8.38 6.37
N GLU A 326 4.27 8.75 5.69
CA GLU A 326 5.02 9.99 5.99
C GLU A 326 4.19 11.25 5.77
N TYR A 327 3.33 11.28 4.74
CA TYR A 327 2.35 12.36 4.58
C TYR A 327 1.39 12.43 5.77
N VAL A 328 0.89 11.29 6.26
CA VAL A 328 -0.04 11.28 7.39
C VAL A 328 0.63 11.78 8.68
N ARG A 329 1.95 11.55 8.82
CA ARG A 329 2.76 12.07 9.92
C ARG A 329 2.94 13.59 9.87
N ASN A 330 2.92 14.19 8.68
CA ASN A 330 3.04 15.64 8.50
C ASN A 330 2.23 16.11 7.27
N PRO A 331 0.89 16.26 7.41
CA PRO A 331 0.03 16.60 6.29
C PRO A 331 0.38 17.96 5.68
N VAL A 332 0.42 18.02 4.34
CA VAL A 332 0.67 19.25 3.58
C VAL A 332 -0.32 19.36 2.42
N ALA A 333 -0.57 20.57 1.93
CA ALA A 333 -1.42 20.74 0.75
C ALA A 333 -0.84 20.01 -0.47
N TYR A 334 -1.73 19.56 -1.37
CA TYR A 334 -1.36 18.78 -2.55
C TYR A 334 -0.30 19.47 -3.42
N HIS A 335 -0.28 20.81 -3.46
CA HIS A 335 0.72 21.59 -4.20
C HIS A 335 2.13 21.49 -3.60
N SER A 336 2.25 21.17 -2.32
CA SER A 336 3.50 21.03 -1.57
C SER A 336 3.96 19.58 -1.45
N PHE A 337 3.06 18.61 -1.63
CA PHE A 337 3.42 17.19 -1.60
C PHE A 337 4.39 16.84 -2.73
N ARG A 338 5.46 16.11 -2.40
CA ARG A 338 6.41 15.55 -3.36
C ARG A 338 6.65 14.08 -3.00
N PRO A 339 6.39 13.13 -3.92
CA PRO A 339 6.77 11.73 -3.74
C PRO A 339 8.28 11.59 -3.54
N ARG A 340 8.72 10.47 -2.99
CA ARG A 340 10.15 10.19 -2.86
C ARG A 340 10.85 10.22 -4.22
N GLY A 341 12.04 10.81 -4.20
CA GLY A 341 12.94 10.90 -5.34
C GLY A 341 13.75 9.62 -5.53
N ARG A 342 14.81 9.71 -6.34
CA ARG A 342 15.77 8.62 -6.49
C ARG A 342 16.47 8.33 -5.16
N SER A 343 16.80 7.07 -4.94
CA SER A 343 17.44 6.58 -3.73
C SER A 343 18.82 5.98 -4.05
N GLU A 344 19.70 5.96 -3.05
CA GLU A 344 20.96 5.22 -3.10
C GLU A 344 20.81 3.88 -2.36
N PRO A 345 21.41 2.77 -2.85
CA PRO A 345 22.41 2.75 -3.92
C PRO A 345 21.82 2.77 -5.34
N ARG A 346 22.58 3.32 -6.28
CA ARG A 346 22.37 3.12 -7.73
C ARG A 346 22.41 1.63 -8.11
N PRO A 347 21.82 1.26 -9.27
CA PRO A 347 21.87 -0.12 -9.76
C PRO A 347 23.31 -0.61 -9.88
N CYS A 348 23.55 -1.83 -9.41
CA CYS A 348 24.85 -2.44 -9.38
C CYS A 348 25.38 -2.67 -10.80
N LYS A 349 26.68 -2.42 -11.00
CA LYS A 349 27.32 -2.59 -12.31
C LYS A 349 27.56 -4.05 -12.66
N LYS A 350 27.72 -4.91 -11.65
CA LYS A 350 27.96 -6.34 -11.79
C LYS A 350 26.83 -7.09 -11.11
N ILE A 351 26.15 -7.93 -11.89
CA ILE A 351 25.11 -8.84 -11.40
C ILE A 351 25.74 -10.22 -11.33
N GLU A 352 25.76 -10.81 -10.13
CA GLU A 352 26.18 -12.20 -9.94
C GLU A 352 24.98 -13.13 -10.14
N THR A 353 25.20 -14.26 -10.80
CA THR A 353 24.20 -15.32 -10.97
C THR A 353 24.70 -16.58 -10.27
N CYS A 354 24.02 -16.94 -9.18
CA CYS A 354 24.38 -18.05 -8.31
C CYS A 354 23.45 -19.24 -8.61
N SER A 355 24.02 -20.44 -8.72
CA SER A 355 23.28 -21.68 -8.98
C SER A 355 23.53 -22.68 -7.86
N TYR A 356 22.45 -23.14 -7.23
CA TYR A 356 22.43 -24.13 -6.15
C TYR A 356 21.72 -25.37 -6.68
N LYS A 357 22.25 -26.58 -6.46
CA LYS A 357 21.86 -27.78 -7.22
C LYS A 357 20.83 -28.69 -6.55
N GLU A 358 20.58 -28.54 -5.25
CA GLU A 358 19.80 -29.50 -4.46
C GLU A 358 18.82 -28.77 -3.52
N PRO A 359 17.58 -28.48 -3.98
CA PRO A 359 17.10 -28.51 -5.36
C PRO A 359 17.65 -27.33 -6.19
N LEU A 360 17.43 -27.37 -7.51
CA LEU A 360 17.92 -26.31 -8.39
C LEU A 360 17.28 -24.96 -8.03
N ARG A 361 18.12 -24.00 -7.63
CA ARG A 361 17.74 -22.59 -7.46
C ARG A 361 18.75 -21.68 -8.11
N ILE A 362 18.24 -20.64 -8.77
CA ILE A 362 19.06 -19.60 -9.39
C ILE A 362 18.75 -18.30 -8.66
N MET A 363 19.79 -17.64 -8.14
CA MET A 363 19.66 -16.34 -7.49
C MET A 363 20.51 -15.32 -8.22
N ARG A 364 19.91 -14.18 -8.56
CA ARG A 364 20.61 -13.03 -9.17
C ARG A 364 20.69 -11.91 -8.16
N SER A 365 21.88 -11.37 -7.93
CA SER A 365 22.09 -10.33 -6.92
C SER A 365 23.23 -9.37 -7.25
N CYS A 366 23.30 -8.30 -6.48
CA CYS A 366 24.36 -7.29 -6.56
C CYS A 366 25.57 -7.61 -5.66
N SER A 367 25.61 -8.81 -5.09
CA SER A 367 26.61 -9.26 -4.13
C SER A 367 27.18 -10.61 -4.52
N SER A 368 28.33 -10.98 -3.95
CA SER A 368 28.94 -12.29 -4.17
C SER A 368 28.01 -13.43 -3.77
N CYS A 369 28.10 -14.55 -4.50
CA CYS A 369 27.28 -15.72 -4.23
C CYS A 369 27.54 -16.26 -2.81
N PRO A 370 26.50 -16.38 -1.96
CA PRO A 370 26.63 -17.08 -0.70
C PRO A 370 26.88 -18.58 -0.95
N GLU A 371 27.49 -19.25 0.04
CA GLU A 371 27.88 -20.66 -0.03
C GLU A 371 26.67 -21.58 -0.24
N PHE A 372 25.57 -21.29 0.45
CA PHE A 372 24.30 -22.00 0.34
C PHE A 372 23.19 -21.06 -0.11
N TYR A 373 22.12 -21.63 -0.66
CA TYR A 373 20.93 -20.84 -0.98
C TYR A 373 20.37 -20.23 0.32
N PRO A 374 20.24 -18.90 0.40
CA PRO A 374 19.70 -18.25 1.59
C PRO A 374 18.25 -18.71 1.86
N TRP A 375 17.90 -18.96 3.11
CA TRP A 375 16.55 -19.40 3.45
C TRP A 375 16.14 -19.00 4.88
N VAL A 376 14.94 -19.44 5.27
CA VAL A 376 14.38 -19.28 6.62
C VAL A 376 15.37 -19.84 7.65
N GLY A 377 15.75 -18.99 8.61
CA GLY A 377 16.75 -19.31 9.63
C GLY A 377 18.21 -19.22 9.19
N THR A 378 18.49 -19.13 7.89
CA THR A 378 19.85 -19.00 7.31
C THR A 378 19.91 -17.89 6.24
N PRO A 379 19.45 -16.65 6.53
CA PRO A 379 19.21 -15.61 5.52
C PRO A 379 20.48 -15.07 4.83
N LEU A 380 21.67 -15.44 5.30
CA LEU A 380 22.94 -15.06 4.66
C LEU A 380 23.57 -16.20 3.84
N GLY A 381 22.92 -17.38 3.80
CA GLY A 381 23.44 -18.55 3.09
C GLY A 381 24.82 -19.01 3.57
N LYS A 382 25.14 -18.81 4.85
CA LYS A 382 26.43 -19.21 5.48
C LYS A 382 26.46 -20.66 5.96
N VAL A 383 25.29 -21.26 6.14
CA VAL A 383 25.13 -22.67 6.53
C VAL A 383 23.96 -23.26 5.73
N PRO A 384 23.94 -24.58 5.47
CA PRO A 384 22.85 -25.21 4.73
C PRO A 384 21.49 -24.97 5.42
N PRO A 385 20.43 -24.71 4.64
CA PRO A 385 19.08 -24.63 5.19
C PRO A 385 18.63 -26.00 5.72
N ARG A 386 17.91 -26.04 6.84
CA ARG A 386 17.45 -27.29 7.47
C ARG A 386 16.13 -27.80 6.89
N ASP A 387 15.21 -26.89 6.59
CA ASP A 387 13.83 -27.16 6.18
C ASP A 387 13.56 -26.56 4.79
N PHE A 388 14.46 -26.80 3.84
CA PHE A 388 14.27 -26.30 2.48
C PHE A 388 13.31 -27.22 1.72
N PRO A 389 12.21 -26.70 1.16
CA PRO A 389 11.28 -27.52 0.39
C PRO A 389 11.99 -28.09 -0.85
N ASN A 390 11.85 -29.40 -1.08
CA ASN A 390 12.40 -30.10 -2.24
C ASN A 390 11.81 -29.61 -3.56
#